data_AF-A0A951RM07-F1
#
_entry.id   AF-A0A951RM07-F1
#
_cell.length_a   1.000
_cell.length_b   1.000
_cell.length_c   1.000
_cell.angle_alpha   90.00
_cell.angle_beta   90.00
_cell.angle_gamma   90.00
#
_symmetry.space_group_name_H-M   'P 1'
#
loop_
_entity.id
_entity.type
_entity.pdbx_description
1 polymer ?
#
loop_
_entity_poly.entity_id
_entity_poly.type
_entity_poly.pdbx_seq_one_letter_code
_entity_poly.pdbx_strand_id
1 'polypeptide(L)' 'MRQFLKTIAGIFSSGFELIRSSRLAKILLLIVFIKFMIFYGFLKGFLYPKYLKPHYENDAHRTEQVLHDLTTPHKIVTDD' A
#
# COMPACT_ATOMS: atom_id res chain seq x y z
N MET A 1 -30.87 4.82 12.61
CA MET A 1 -29.40 5.00 12.76
C MET A 1 -28.90 4.92 14.20
N ARG A 2 -29.42 5.70 15.16
CA ARG A 2 -28.90 5.72 16.54
C ARG A 2 -28.92 4.37 17.28
N GLN A 3 -29.92 3.53 17.01
CA GLN A 3 -30.02 2.16 17.53
C GLN A 3 -28.86 1.29 17.01
N PHE A 4 -28.62 1.28 15.69
CA PHE A 4 -27.49 0.57 15.08
C PHE A 4 -26.13 1.03 15.62
N LEU A 5 -25.91 2.33 15.81
CA LEU A 5 -24.67 2.83 16.40
C LEU A 5 -24.45 2.32 17.84
N LYS A 6 -25.51 2.27 18.67
CA LYS A 6 -25.40 1.74 20.04
C LYS A 6 -25.12 0.24 20.05
N THR A 7 -25.74 -0.53 19.16
CA THR A 7 -25.48 -1.97 19.04
C THR A 7 -24.04 -2.23 18.59
N ILE A 8 -23.56 -1.50 17.57
CA ILE A 8 -22.18 -1.62 17.10
C ILE A 8 -21.20 -1.20 18.20
N ALA A 9 -21.47 -0.09 18.89
CA ALA A 9 -20.63 0.37 20.00
C ALA A 9 -20.55 -0.66 21.14
N GLY A 10 -21.68 -1.30 21.49
CA GLY A 10 -21.72 -2.35 22.52
C GLY A 10 -20.96 -3.61 22.13
N ILE A 11 -21.01 -4.01 20.85
CA ILE A 11 -20.23 -5.14 20.32
C ILE A 11 -18.73 -4.79 20.32
N PHE A 12 -18.38 -3.55 19.98
CA PHE A 12 -16.99 -3.11 19.97
C PHE A 12 -16.39 -3.05 21.37
N SER A 13 -17.13 -2.51 22.35
CA SER A 13 -16.66 -2.41 23.74
C SER A 13 -16.49 -3.78 24.37
N SER A 14 -17.45 -4.69 24.17
CA SER A 14 -17.38 -6.06 24.68
C SER A 14 -16.27 -6.88 24.02
N GLY A 15 -16.08 -6.75 22.70
CA GLY A 15 -14.95 -7.36 22.00
C GLY A 15 -13.59 -6.83 22.49
N PHE A 16 -13.48 -5.52 22.72
CA PHE A 16 -12.28 -4.92 23.27
C PHE A 16 -11.97 -5.40 24.69
N GLU A 17 -13.00 -5.56 25.52
CA GLU A 17 -12.87 -6.06 26.89
C GLU A 17 -12.44 -7.53 26.95
N LEU A 18 -12.94 -8.37 26.04
CA LEU A 18 -12.49 -9.76 25.83
C LEU A 18 -11.01 -9.84 25.42
N ILE A 19 -10.58 -8.96 24.52
CA ILE A 19 -9.17 -8.88 24.11
C ILE A 19 -8.29 -8.36 25.26
N ARG A 20 -8.79 -7.39 26.04
CA ARG A 20 -8.07 -6.80 27.18
C ARG A 20 -7.97 -7.76 28.37
N SER A 21 -8.92 -8.64 28.57
CA SER A 21 -8.88 -9.64 29.66
C SER A 21 -7.99 -10.84 29.33
N SER A 22 -7.93 -11.26 28.06
CA SER A 22 -7.14 -12.43 27.65
C SER A 22 -5.67 -12.12 27.38
N ARG A 23 -4.76 -12.82 28.07
CA ARG A 23 -3.31 -12.71 27.84
C ARG A 23 -2.89 -13.24 26.47
N LEU A 24 -3.55 -14.30 26.00
CA LEU A 24 -3.32 -14.90 24.67
C LEU A 24 -3.75 -13.95 23.55
N ALA A 25 -4.92 -13.31 23.68
CA ALA A 25 -5.43 -12.39 22.66
C ALA A 25 -4.49 -11.20 22.45
N LYS A 26 -3.90 -10.66 23.52
CA LYS A 26 -2.90 -9.58 23.44
C LYS A 26 -1.64 -10.00 22.70
N ILE A 27 -1.13 -11.19 22.99
CA ILE A 27 0.07 -11.73 22.34
C ILE A 27 -0.20 -11.93 20.85
N LEU A 28 -1.35 -12.52 20.50
CA LEU A 28 -1.74 -12.73 19.12
C LEU A 28 -1.90 -11.40 18.36
N LEU A 29 -2.55 -10.41 18.98
CA LEU A 29 -2.70 -9.06 18.43
C LEU A 29 -1.34 -8.41 18.20
N LEU A 30 -0.40 -8.54 19.14
CA LEU A 30 0.96 -8.03 18.99
C LEU A 30 1.70 -8.70 17.82
N ILE A 31 1.58 -10.02 17.67
CA ILE A 31 2.19 -10.75 16.54
C ILE A 31 1.63 -10.27 15.21
N VAL A 32 0.30 -10.13 15.13
CA VAL A 32 -0.38 -9.62 13.92
C VAL A 32 0.09 -8.20 13.62
N PHE A 33 0.13 -7.33 14.62
CA PHE A 33 0.59 -5.96 14.48
C PHE A 33 2.04 -5.89 13.96
N ILE A 34 2.95 -6.67 14.53
CA ILE A 34 4.35 -6.76 14.09
C ILE A 34 4.42 -7.22 12.63
N LYS A 35 3.64 -8.24 12.24
CA LYS A 35 3.59 -8.69 10.84
C LYS A 35 3.16 -7.58 9.89
N PHE A 36 2.10 -6.85 10.22
CA PHE A 36 1.66 -5.71 9.41
C PHE A 36 2.72 -4.60 9.35
N MET A 37 3.41 -4.33 10.46
CA MET A 37 4.50 -3.35 10.49
C MET A 37 5.66 -3.76 9.58
N ILE A 38 6.06 -5.04 9.61
CA ILE A 38 7.11 -5.58 8.75
C ILE A 38 6.67 -5.53 7.28
N PHE A 39 5.45 -5.94 6.96
CA PHE A 39 4.91 -5.86 5.60
C PHE A 39 4.89 -4.41 5.10
N TYR A 40 4.39 -3.48 5.90
CA TYR A 40 4.37 -2.05 5.55
C TYR A 40 5.79 -1.50 5.34
N GLY A 41 6.72 -1.82 6.24
CA GLY A 41 8.12 -1.43 6.13
C GLY A 41 8.78 -2.03 4.87
N PHE A 42 8.49 -3.30 4.57
CA PHE A 42 8.99 -3.97 3.36
C PHE A 42 8.42 -3.33 2.09
N LEU A 43 7.11 -3.09 2.01
CA LEU A 43 6.50 -2.40 0.87
C LEU A 43 7.11 -1.00 0.70
N LYS A 44 7.22 -0.23 1.77
CA LYS A 44 7.75 1.14 1.68
C LYS A 44 9.24 1.18 1.35
N GLY A 45 10.03 0.30 1.96
CA GLY A 45 11.49 0.28 1.81
C GLY A 45 11.98 -0.44 0.55
N PHE A 46 11.28 -1.48 0.09
CA PHE A 46 11.68 -2.28 -1.08
C PHE A 46 10.80 -2.01 -2.30
N LEU A 47 9.47 -2.04 -2.16
CA LEU A 47 8.56 -1.91 -3.29
C LEU A 47 8.56 -0.47 -3.85
N TYR A 48 8.55 0.53 -2.98
CA TYR A 48 8.50 1.93 -3.39
C TYR A 48 9.71 2.37 -4.25
N PRO A 49 10.97 2.21 -3.81
CA PRO A 49 12.11 2.70 -4.60
C PRO A 49 12.38 1.88 -5.86
N LYS A 50 12.10 0.57 -5.88
CA LYS A 50 12.37 -0.27 -7.05
C LYS A 50 11.27 -0.25 -8.11
N TYR A 51 10.00 -0.15 -7.71
CA TYR A 51 8.87 -0.39 -8.62
C TYR A 51 7.89 0.78 -8.73
N LEU A 52 7.77 1.60 -7.68
CA LEU A 52 6.81 2.72 -7.66
C LEU A 52 7.47 4.09 -7.70
N LYS A 53 8.81 4.16 -7.76
CA LYS A 53 9.51 5.43 -7.93
C LYS A 53 9.05 5.99 -9.27
N PRO A 54 8.43 7.20 -9.30
CA PRO A 54 8.05 7.82 -10.56
C PRO A 54 9.31 7.90 -11.43
N HIS A 55 9.25 7.33 -12.63
CA HIS A 55 10.37 7.38 -13.57
C HIS A 55 10.68 8.83 -14.00
N TYR A 56 9.69 9.71 -13.83
CA TYR A 56 9.74 11.11 -14.22
C TYR A 56 9.54 12.00 -12.98
N GLU A 57 10.47 12.90 -12.73
CA GLU A 57 10.37 13.89 -11.64
C GLU A 57 9.41 15.04 -11.98
N ASN A 58 9.12 15.26 -13.27
CA ASN A 58 8.25 16.30 -13.78
C ASN A 58 7.42 15.80 -14.97
N ASP A 59 6.14 16.15 -15.01
CA ASP A 59 5.21 15.77 -16.09
C ASP A 59 5.65 16.32 -17.47
N ALA A 60 6.41 17.42 -17.50
CA ALA A 60 6.98 17.97 -18.73
C ALA A 60 7.97 16.99 -19.41
N HIS A 61 8.86 16.37 -18.64
CA HIS A 61 9.81 15.38 -19.16
C HIS A 61 9.13 14.10 -19.64
N ARG A 62 8.03 13.70 -18.98
CA ARG A 62 7.22 12.57 -19.45
C ARG A 62 6.58 12.85 -20.80
N THR A 63 6.08 14.07 -20.99
CA THR A 63 5.45 14.50 -22.24
C THR A 63 6.45 14.57 -23.39
N GLU A 64 7.64 15.14 -23.16
CA GLU A 64 8.70 15.21 -24.17
C GLU A 64 9.16 13.82 -24.63
N GLN A 65 9.36 12.88 -23.72
CA GLN A 65 9.75 11.52 -24.08
C GLN A 65 8.66 10.79 -24.88
N VAL A 66 7.39 10.91 -24.48
CA VAL A 66 6.27 10.34 -25.24
C VAL A 66 6.13 10.99 -26.61
N LEU A 67 6.33 12.31 -26.70
CA LEU A 67 6.31 13.01 -27.98
C LEU A 67 7.42 12.50 -28.90
N HIS A 68 8.63 12.33 -28.36
CA HIS A 68 9.77 11.77 -29.07
C HIS A 68 9.50 10.34 -29.54
N ASP A 69 8.95 9.47 -28.70
CA ASP A 69 8.64 8.07 -29.03
C ASP A 69 7.55 7.95 -30.11
N LEU A 70 6.57 8.86 -30.13
CA LEU A 70 5.49 8.90 -31.11
C LEU A 70 5.90 9.56 -32.44
N THR A 71 6.86 10.48 -32.41
CA THR A 71 7.28 11.24 -33.61
C THR A 71 8.54 10.69 -34.26
N THR A 72 9.30 9.85 -33.56
CA THR A 72 10.43 9.15 -34.15
C THR A 72 9.89 7.99 -34.99
N PRO A 73 10.06 8.00 -36.32
CA PRO A 73 9.65 6.87 -37.14
C PRO A 73 10.41 5.63 -36.68
N HIS A 74 9.69 4.54 -36.43
CA HIS A 74 10.27 3.25 -36.03
C HIS A 74 11.34 2.86 -37.05
N LYS A 75 12.62 3.03 -36.69
CA LYS A 75 13.73 2.62 -37.54
C LYS A 75 13.70 1.11 -37.55
N ILE A 76 13.11 0.54 -38.60
CA ILE A 76 13.20 -0.89 -38.88
C ILE A 76 14.69 -1.17 -39.04
N VAL A 77 15.29 -1.78 -38.01
CA VAL A 77 16.65 -2.30 -38.09
C VAL A 77 16.57 -3.48 -39.04
N THR A 78 16.77 -3.22 -40.33
CA THR A 78 17.18 -4.26 -41.26
C THR A 78 18.59 -4.66 -40.86
N ASP A 79 18.69 -5.87 -40.30
CA ASP A 79 19.93 -6.58 -39.99
C ASP A 79 20.57 -6.96 -41.33
N ASP A 80 21.68 -6.30 -41.68
CA ASP A 80 22.50 -6.58 -42.87
C ASP A 80 23.73 -7.41 -42.48
#